data_AF-A0A519QC11-F1
#
_entry.id   AF-A0A519QC11-F1
#
_cell.length_a   1.000
_cell.length_b   1.000
_cell.length_c   1.000
_cell.angle_alpha   90.00
_cell.angle_beta   90.00
_cell.angle_gamma   90.00
#
_symmetry.space_group_name_H-M   'P 1'
#
loop_
_entity.id
_entity.type
_entity.pdbx_description
1 polymer ?
#
loop_
_entity_poly.entity_id
_entity_poly.type
_entity_poly.pdbx_seq_one_letter_code
_entity_poly.pdbx_strand_id
1 'polypeptide(L)' 'MQTDSALSMLAALAHPVRLATFRLLVRHEPEGLSTGQLVEESGLTQSTFSTHL' A
#
# COMPACT_ATOMS: atom_id res chain seq x y z
N MET A 1 -0.82 21.32 0.49
CA MET A 1 -0.01 20.29 1.19
C MET A 1 1.28 20.95 1.62
N GLN A 2 1.66 20.87 2.91
CA GLN A 2 2.94 21.42 3.38
C GLN A 2 4.09 20.52 2.91
N THR A 3 5.25 21.09 2.57
CA THR A 3 6.38 20.36 1.98
C THR A 3 6.82 19.15 2.83
N ASP A 4 6.87 19.30 4.15
CA ASP A 4 7.29 18.22 5.06
C ASP A 4 6.31 17.03 5.06
N SER A 5 5.01 17.31 4.94
CA SER A 5 3.97 16.29 4.80
C SER A 5 4.08 15.57 3.46
N ALA A 6 4.36 16.31 2.38
CA ALA A 6 4.58 15.74 1.06
C ALA A 6 5.77 14.78 1.05
N LEU A 7 6.90 15.21 1.62
CA LEU A 7 8.11 14.40 1.74
C LEU A 7 7.87 13.14 2.57
N SER A 8 7.14 13.26 3.67
CA SER A 8 6.80 12.10 4.52
C SER A 8 5.95 11.06 3.79
N MET A 9 4.94 11.50 3.02
CA MET A 9 4.11 10.58 2.23
C MET A 9 4.88 9.92 1.09
N LEU A 10 5.74 10.67 0.40
CA LEU A 10 6.61 10.11 -0.64
C LEU A 10 7.59 9.09 -0.06
N ALA A 11 8.17 9.36 1.12
CA ALA A 11 9.04 8.43 1.82
C ALA A 11 8.29 7.15 2.26
N ALA A 12 7.03 7.27 2.70
CA ALA A 12 6.18 6.12 2.98
C ALA A 12 5.95 5.28 1.70
N LEU A 13 5.68 5.92 0.56
CA LEU A 13 5.48 5.21 -0.71
C LEU A 13 6.78 4.67 -1.33
N ALA A 14 7.97 5.09 -0.89
CA ALA A 14 9.26 4.65 -1.42
C ALA A 14 9.64 3.18 -1.08
N HIS A 15 8.70 2.35 -0.62
CA HIS A 15 8.89 0.92 -0.40
C HIS A 15 8.12 0.12 -1.47
N PRO A 16 8.74 -0.87 -2.15
CA PRO A 16 8.11 -1.58 -3.27
C PRO A 16 6.72 -2.14 -2.96
N VAL A 17 6.58 -2.78 -1.79
CA VAL A 17 5.31 -3.36 -1.33
C VAL A 17 4.26 -2.28 -1.08
N ARG A 18 4.61 -1.18 -0.40
CA ARG A 18 3.67 -0.10 -0.07
C ARG A 18 3.18 0.61 -1.33
N LEU A 19 4.08 0.84 -2.29
CA LEU A 19 3.73 1.42 -3.58
C LEU A 19 2.81 0.49 -4.39
N ALA A 20 3.11 -0.81 -4.42
CA ALA A 20 2.28 -1.79 -5.11
C ALA A 20 0.87 -1.85 -4.49
N THR A 21 0.76 -1.96 -3.16
CA THR A 21 -0.51 -1.93 -2.42
C THR A 21 -1.29 -0.66 -2.69
N PHE A 22 -0.65 0.51 -2.61
CA PHE A 22 -1.30 1.79 -2.91
C PHE A 22 -1.86 1.83 -4.34
N ARG A 23 -1.07 1.43 -5.34
CA ARG A 23 -1.52 1.38 -6.75
C ARG A 23 -2.67 0.40 -6.95
N LEU A 24 -2.66 -0.73 -6.24
CA LEU A 24 -3.70 -1.74 -6.30
C LEU A 24 -5.02 -1.21 -5.73
N LEU A 25 -4.97 -0.53 -4.58
CA LEU A 25 -6.14 0.12 -3.97
C LEU A 25 -6.72 1.22 -4.87
N VAL A 26 -5.87 2.07 -5.46
CA VAL A 26 -6.31 3.14 -6.39
C VAL A 26 -7.04 2.56 -7.61
N ARG A 27 -6.66 1.38 -8.09
CA ARG A 27 -7.31 0.73 -9.23
C ARG A 27 -8.69 0.14 -8.92
N HIS A 28 -8.97 -0.12 -7.64
CA HIS A 28 -10.21 -0.76 -7.19
C HIS A 28 -11.10 0.23 -6.44
N GLU A 29 -10.84 1.53 -6.56
CA GLU A 29 -11.74 2.56 -6.03
C GLU A 29 -13.02 2.60 -6.89
N PRO A 30 -14.21 2.74 -6.29
CA PRO A 30 -14.50 2.98 -4.87
C PRO A 30 -14.66 1.73 -3.98
N GLU A 31 -14.80 0.54 -4.56
CA GLU A 31 -15.16 -0.68 -3.82
C GLU A 31 -14.05 -1.15 -2.86
N GLY A 32 -12.79 -0.84 -3.19
CA GLY A 32 -11.60 -1.23 -2.46
C GLY A 32 -11.29 -2.73 -2.57
N LEU A 33 -10.39 -3.18 -1.71
CA LEU A 33 -10.03 -4.60 -1.59
C LEU A 33 -9.93 -4.99 -0.12
N SER A 34 -10.31 -6.23 0.18
CA SER A 34 -10.05 -6.81 1.48
C SER A 34 -8.55 -7.06 1.68
N THR A 35 -8.11 -7.12 2.94
CA THR A 35 -6.73 -7.48 3.28
C THR A 35 -6.33 -8.85 2.75
N GLY A 36 -7.25 -9.82 2.70
CA GLY A 36 -7.00 -11.13 2.10
C GLY A 36 -6.66 -11.05 0.62
N GLN A 37 -7.42 -10.27 -0.15
CA GLN A 37 -7.15 -10.04 -1.58
C GLN A 37 -5.84 -9.31 -1.81
N LEU A 38 -5.51 -8.31 -0.97
CA LEU A 38 -4.23 -7.62 -1.05
C LEU A 38 -3.04 -8.56 -0.78
N VAL A 39 -3.19 -9.46 0.19
CA VAL A 39 -2.15 -10.47 0.50
C VAL A 39 -1.98 -11.44 -0.67
N GLU A 40 -3.08 -11.93 -1.25
CA GLU A 40 -3.08 -12.83 -2.42
C GLU A 40 -2.38 -12.18 -3.63
N GLU A 41 -2.72 -10.93 -3.95
CA GLU A 41 -2.11 -10.17 -5.05
C GLU A 41 -0.64 -9.80 -4.79
N SER A 42 -0.24 -9.64 -3.52
CA SER A 42 1.14 -9.29 -3.15
C SER A 42 2.12 -10.47 -3.23
N GLY A 43 1.61 -11.71 -3.18
CA GLY A 43 2.44 -12.92 -3.06
C GLY A 43 3.23 -13.03 -1.74
N LEU A 44 2.91 -12.20 -0.74
CA LEU A 44 3.55 -12.20 0.58
C LEU A 44 2.74 -13.01 1.59
N THR A 45 3.36 -13.35 2.72
CA THR A 45 2.61 -13.84 3.87
C THR A 45 1.82 -12.69 4.50
N GLN A 46 0.72 -13.02 5.20
CA GLN A 46 -0.06 -12.04 5.93
C GLN A 46 0.77 -11.26 6.96
N SER A 47 1.69 -11.91 7.67
CA SER A 47 2.54 -11.24 8.68
C SER A 47 3.52 -10.24 8.06
N THR A 48 4.13 -10.61 6.93
CA THR A 48 5.01 -9.69 6.18
C THR A 48 4.21 -8.52 5.62
N PHE A 49 3.03 -8.77 5.04
CA PHE A 49 2.18 -7.71 4.53
C PHE A 49 1.74 -6.72 5.62
N SER A 50 1.29 -7.22 6.78
CA SER A 50 0.91 -6.39 7.93
C SER A 50 2.05 -5.54 8.48
N THR A 51 3.31 -5.93 8.30
CA THR A 51 4.48 -5.13 8.72
C THR A 51 4.68 -3.90 7.84
N HIS A 52 4.13 -3.91 6.62
CA HIS A 52 4.23 -2.82 5.66
C HIS A 52 3.01 -1.89 5.64
N LEU A 53 1.92 -2.24 6.33
CA LEU A 53 0.78 -1.35 6.59
C LEU A 53 1.09 -0.40 7.75
#